data_AF-A0A352DRI8-F1
#
_entry.id   AF-A0A352DRI8-F1
#
_cell.length_a   1.000
_cell.length_b   1.000
_cell.length_c   1.000
_cell.angle_alpha   90.00
_cell.angle_beta   90.00
_cell.angle_gamma   90.00
#
_symmetry.space_group_name_H-M   'P 1'
#
loop_
_entity.id
_entity.type
_entity.pdbx_description
1 polymer ?
#
loop_
_entity_poly.entity_id
_entity_poly.type
_entity_poly.pdbx_seq_one_letter_code
_entity_poly.pdbx_strand_id
1 'polypeptide(L)'
;PLPAAELTAKTCVPCEGGVPRYTAEQAAEQVATLPGWRLTHDATRIRRDLTFRDFRGAIRFLNNVAALAEREGHHPDLHLEGYRTA
;
A
#
# COMPACT_ATOMS: atom_id res chain seq x y z
N PRO A 1 -14.35 7.50 -6.64
CA PRO A 1 -13.45 6.41 -6.18
C PRO A 1 -14.13 5.65 -5.02
N LEU A 2 -13.97 4.32 -4.92
CA LEU A 2 -14.51 3.56 -3.78
C LEU A 2 -13.72 3.92 -2.51
N PRO A 3 -14.37 4.18 -1.37
CA PRO A 3 -13.69 4.40 -0.09
C PRO A 3 -12.81 3.21 0.32
N ALA A 4 -11.74 3.48 1.08
CA ALA A 4 -10.85 2.42 1.59
C ALA A 4 -11.60 1.30 2.32
N ALA A 5 -12.66 1.63 3.08
CA ALA A 5 -13.49 0.65 3.78
C ALA A 5 -14.16 -0.34 2.81
N GLU A 6 -14.62 0.11 1.65
CA GLU A 6 -15.24 -0.76 0.65
C GLU A 6 -14.22 -1.63 -0.08
N LEU A 7 -12.98 -1.13 -0.26
CA LEU A 7 -11.90 -1.91 -0.86
C LEU A 7 -11.51 -3.12 0.01
N THR A 8 -11.56 -3.00 1.33
CA THR A 8 -11.25 -4.11 2.25
C THR A 8 -12.23 -5.28 2.19
N ALA A 9 -13.42 -5.07 1.62
CA ALA A 9 -14.42 -6.12 1.41
C ALA A 9 -14.29 -6.83 0.05
N LYS A 10 -13.34 -6.39 -0.79
CA LYS A 10 -13.07 -6.99 -2.10
C LYS A 10 -11.88 -7.93 -2.03
N THR A 11 -11.92 -8.98 -2.83
CA THR A 11 -10.75 -9.83 -3.09
C THR A 11 -9.89 -9.17 -4.15
N CYS A 12 -8.60 -9.01 -3.89
CA CYS A 12 -7.66 -8.63 -4.93
C CYS A 12 -7.47 -9.85 -5.83
N VAL A 13 -8.08 -9.82 -7.02
CA VAL A 13 -7.66 -10.71 -8.09
C VAL A 13 -6.53 -9.96 -8.78
N PRO A 14 -5.31 -10.54 -8.88
CA PRO A 14 -4.23 -9.94 -9.67
C PRO A 14 -4.82 -9.51 -11.01
N CYS A 15 -4.51 -8.31 -11.48
CA CYS A 15 -4.97 -7.86 -12.79
C CYS A 15 -4.46 -8.88 -13.82
N GLU A 16 -5.28 -9.86 -14.22
CA GLU A 16 -4.99 -10.90 -15.21
C GLU A 16 -4.94 -10.28 -16.61
N GLY A 17 -4.13 -9.23 -16.78
CA GLY A 17 -4.19 -8.36 -17.96
C GLY A 17 -5.57 -7.71 -18.14
N GLY A 18 -5.70 -6.85 -19.15
CA GLY A 18 -7.01 -6.36 -19.61
C GLY A 18 -7.66 -5.22 -18.80
N VAL A 19 -7.30 -5.00 -17.54
CA VAL A 19 -7.80 -3.84 -16.77
C VAL A 19 -6.89 -2.63 -17.02
N PRO A 20 -7.42 -1.50 -17.54
CA PRO A 20 -6.63 -0.29 -17.73
C PRO A 20 -6.05 0.19 -16.40
N ARG A 21 -4.81 0.64 -16.44
CA ARG A 21 -4.21 1.35 -15.31
C ARG A 21 -4.98 2.65 -15.07
N TYR A 22 -5.05 3.07 -13.82
CA TYR A 22 -5.51 4.42 -13.51
C TYR A 22 -4.64 5.47 -14.20
N THR A 23 -5.27 6.56 -14.63
CA THR A 23 -4.55 7.78 -15.02
C THR A 23 -3.94 8.43 -13.77
N ALA A 24 -3.02 9.38 -13.96
CA ALA A 24 -2.42 10.11 -12.84
C ALA A 24 -3.48 10.85 -11.99
N GLU A 25 -4.50 11.41 -12.64
CA GLU A 25 -5.61 12.11 -12.00
C GLU A 25 -6.47 11.15 -11.17
N GLN A 26 -6.83 10.00 -11.74
CA GLN A 26 -7.58 8.97 -11.03
C GLN A 26 -6.80 8.43 -9.83
N ALA A 27 -5.49 8.22 -9.97
CA ALA A 27 -4.63 7.78 -8.88
C ALA A 27 -4.54 8.86 -7.78
N ALA A 28 -4.45 10.14 -8.14
CA ALA A 28 -4.42 11.25 -7.20
C ALA A 28 -5.73 11.37 -6.40
N GLU A 29 -6.89 11.23 -7.06
CA GLU A 29 -8.19 11.21 -6.40
C GLU A 29 -8.32 10.08 -5.37
N GLN A 30 -7.83 8.89 -5.72
CA GLN A 30 -7.82 7.74 -4.79
C GLN A 30 -6.91 7.99 -3.59
N VAL A 31 -5.67 8.41 -3.83
CA VAL A 31 -4.67 8.64 -2.77
C VAL A 31 -5.06 9.76 -1.83
N ALA A 32 -5.80 10.78 -2.31
CA ALA A 32 -6.34 11.84 -1.45
C ALA A 32 -7.24 11.32 -0.32
N THR A 33 -7.82 10.12 -0.47
CA THR A 33 -8.65 9.47 0.56
C THR A 33 -7.85 8.60 1.56
N LEU A 34 -6.53 8.50 1.38
CA LEU A 34 -5.65 7.59 2.12
C LEU A 34 -4.59 8.38 2.92
N PRO A 35 -4.88 8.79 4.16
CA PRO A 35 -3.95 9.58 4.97
C PRO A 35 -2.57 8.92 5.11
N GLY A 36 -1.52 9.71 4.88
CA GLY A 36 -0.12 9.29 4.97
C GLY A 36 0.41 8.54 3.74
N TRP A 37 -0.44 8.23 2.75
CA TRP A 37 -0.01 7.71 1.46
C TRP A 37 0.26 8.86 0.49
N ARG A 38 1.23 8.64 -0.41
CA ARG A 38 1.57 9.58 -1.48
C ARG A 38 1.89 8.84 -2.78
N LEU A 39 1.67 9.51 -3.90
CA LEU A 39 2.09 9.02 -5.22
C LEU A 39 3.61 9.14 -5.39
N THR A 40 4.19 8.20 -6.12
CA THR A 40 5.61 8.15 -6.50
C THR A 40 5.75 7.56 -7.90
N HIS A 41 6.96 7.61 -8.48
CA HIS A 41 7.25 7.03 -9.80
C HIS A 41 6.25 7.48 -10.87
N ASP A 42 6.10 8.80 -11.04
CA ASP A 42 5.17 9.39 -12.01
C ASP A 42 3.73 8.87 -11.87
N ALA A 43 3.23 8.85 -10.62
CA ALA A 43 1.89 8.37 -10.24
C ALA A 43 1.60 6.88 -10.51
N THR A 44 2.63 6.07 -10.76
CA THR A 44 2.46 4.62 -10.98
C THR A 44 2.56 3.78 -9.71
N ARG A 45 2.99 4.36 -8.59
CA ARG A 45 3.12 3.68 -7.29
C ARG A 45 2.66 4.56 -6.14
N ILE A 46 2.23 3.94 -5.05
CA ILE A 46 1.95 4.63 -3.77
C ILE A 46 3.00 4.26 -2.73
N ARG A 47 3.33 5.18 -1.83
CA ARG A 47 4.26 4.95 -0.71
C ARG A 47 3.70 5.54 0.57
N ARG A 48 3.95 4.86 1.68
CA ARG A 48 3.73 5.36 3.04
C ARG A 48 4.92 4.96 3.90
N ASP A 49 5.45 5.93 4.65
CA ASP A 49 6.48 5.68 5.65
C ASP A 49 5.83 5.65 7.04
N LEU A 50 6.30 4.74 7.89
CA LEU A 50 5.75 4.50 9.22
C LEU A 50 6.88 4.47 10.22
N THR A 51 6.70 5.17 11.35
CA THR A 51 7.60 5.08 12.49
C THR A 51 7.04 4.16 13.56
N PHE A 52 7.92 3.41 14.20
CA PHE A 52 7.60 2.45 15.22
C PHE A 52 8.40 2.75 16.49
N ARG A 53 7.79 2.44 17.64
CA ARG A 53 8.45 2.60 18.95
C ARG A 53 9.75 1.78 19.05
N ASP A 54 9.75 0.57 18.51
CA ASP A 54 10.85 -0.37 18.59
C ASP A 54 10.96 -1.23 17.31
N PHE A 55 12.16 -1.77 17.05
CA PHE A 55 12.43 -2.58 15.86
C PHE A 55 11.54 -3.83 15.79
N ARG A 56 11.22 -4.43 16.95
CA ARG A 56 10.32 -5.58 17.03
C ARG A 56 8.90 -5.23 16.60
N GLY A 57 8.44 -4.02 16.88
CA GLY A 57 7.17 -3.47 16.41
C GLY A 57 7.12 -3.36 14.89
N ALA A 58 8.19 -2.84 14.28
CA ALA A 58 8.30 -2.76 12.83
C ALA A 58 8.29 -4.16 12.19
N ILE A 59 9.07 -5.11 12.72
CA ILE A 59 9.10 -6.49 12.21
C ILE A 59 7.72 -7.17 12.34
N ARG A 60 7.00 -7.01 13.46
CA ARG A 60 5.63 -7.56 13.59
C ARG A 60 4.70 -6.99 12.53
N PHE A 61 4.79 -5.69 12.26
CA PHE A 61 3.98 -5.05 11.22
C PHE A 61 4.30 -5.64 9.84
N LEU A 62 5.58 -5.75 9.48
CA LEU A 62 6.01 -6.34 8.20
C LEU A 62 5.55 -7.78 8.04
N ASN A 63 5.60 -8.60 9.09
CA ASN A 63 5.12 -9.98 9.05
C ASN A 63 3.61 -10.05 8.78
N ASN A 64 2.82 -9.14 9.36
CA ASN A 64 1.37 -9.08 9.09
C ASN A 64 1.09 -8.69 7.64
N VAL A 65 1.86 -7.73 7.10
CA VAL A 65 1.75 -7.32 5.68
C VAL A 65 2.15 -8.48 4.76
N ALA A 66 3.25 -9.18 5.05
CA ALA A 66 3.70 -10.33 4.27
C ALA A 66 2.63 -11.44 4.24
N ALA A 67 2.04 -11.77 5.40
CA ALA A 67 0.97 -12.76 5.45
C ALA A 67 -0.29 -12.34 4.65
N LEU A 68 -0.61 -11.04 4.62
CA LEU A 68 -1.70 -10.53 3.78
C LEU A 68 -1.35 -10.59 2.30
N ALA A 69 -0.15 -10.15 1.92
CA ALA A 69 0.33 -10.16 0.54
C ALA A 69 0.29 -11.56 -0.09
N GLU A 70 0.67 -12.60 0.66
CA GLU A 70 0.58 -14.00 0.22
C GLU A 70 -0.87 -14.46 -0.02
N ARG A 71 -1.82 -14.05 0.85
CA ARG A 71 -3.23 -14.39 0.66
C ARG A 71 -3.85 -13.69 -0.53
N GLU A 72 -3.46 -12.45 -0.79
CA GLU A 72 -3.96 -11.64 -1.90
C GLU A 72 -3.20 -11.86 -3.22
N GLY A 73 -2.07 -12.58 -3.20
CA GLY A 73 -1.22 -12.75 -4.38
C GLY A 73 -0.66 -11.43 -4.93
N HIS A 74 -0.48 -10.42 -4.09
CA HIS A 74 -0.01 -9.08 -4.47
C HIS A 74 1.05 -8.57 -3.50
N HIS A 75 2.29 -8.50 -3.96
CA HIS A 75 3.45 -8.25 -3.12
C HIS A 75 3.89 -6.78 -3.16
N PRO A 76 3.93 -6.08 -2.01
CA PRO A 76 4.49 -4.73 -1.94
C PRO A 76 6.02 -4.76 -1.80
N ASP A 77 6.67 -3.66 -2.16
CA ASP A 77 8.05 -3.39 -1.77
C ASP A 77 8.08 -3.02 -0.27
N LEU A 78 8.84 -3.78 0.53
CA LEU A 78 8.99 -3.55 1.97
C LEU A 78 10.43 -3.11 2.29
N HIS A 79 10.58 -1.96 2.94
CA HIS A 79 11.87 -1.43 3.38
C HIS A 79 11.85 -1.13 4.87
N LEU A 80 12.88 -1.59 5.60
CA LEU A 80 13.05 -1.33 7.04
C LEU A 80 14.39 -0.67 7.30
N GLU A 81 14.33 0.62 7.56
CA GLU A 81 15.45 1.45 8.00
C GLU A 81 14.94 2.48 9.00
N GLY A 82 15.83 3.11 9.78
CA GLY A 82 15.46 4.29 10.58
C GLY A 82 14.19 4.13 11.42
N TYR A 83 13.88 2.93 11.95
CA TYR A 83 12.53 2.56 12.42
C TYR A 83 11.88 3.48 13.45
N ARG A 84 12.66 4.34 14.13
CA ARG A 84 12.20 5.28 15.16
C ARG A 84 12.44 6.76 14.79
N THR A 85 12.99 7.02 13.61
CA THR A 85 13.33 8.35 13.11
C THR A 85 12.42 8.63 11.92
N ALA A 86 11.54 9.63 12.06
CA ALA A 86 10.77 10.18 10.95
C ALA A 86 11.67 11.10 10.12
#